data_AF-A0A930A8R0-F1
#
_entry.id   AF-A0A930A8R0-F1
#
_cell.length_a   1.000
_cell.length_b   1.000
_cell.length_c   1.000
_cell.angle_alpha   90.00
_cell.angle_beta   90.00
_cell.angle_gamma   90.00
#
_symmetry.space_group_name_H-M   'P 1'
#
loop_
_entity.id
_entity.type
_entity.pdbx_description
1 polymer ?
#
loop_
_entity_poly.entity_id
_entity_poly.type
_entity_poly.pdbx_seq_one_letter_code
_entity_poly.pdbx_strand_id
1 'polypeptide(L)'
;MTTFQDIYKRIYASWLGKNIGIRLGAPIESWTGPEVRKCYQPITDYLTDYSQFAADDDANGPLFFADVMKYHSIDNVTAQDMASNLLNVVPYEKGFFWWGGKGISTEHTAWLNLMNHIDAPLSG
;
A
#
# COMPACT_ATOMS: atom_id res chain seq x y z
N MET A 1 -12.38 -19.55 -22.25
CA MET A 1 -12.49 -19.52 -20.78
C MET A 1 -11.13 -19.12 -20.24
N THR A 2 -11.03 -18.12 -19.38
CA THR A 2 -9.74 -17.72 -18.79
C THR A 2 -9.26 -18.82 -17.85
N THR A 3 -8.03 -19.30 -18.02
CA THR A 3 -7.48 -20.35 -17.16
C THR A 3 -6.93 -19.78 -15.85
N PHE A 4 -6.71 -20.63 -14.85
CA PHE A 4 -5.96 -20.25 -13.66
C PHE A 4 -4.59 -19.67 -14.03
N GLN A 5 -3.89 -20.27 -14.99
CA GLN A 5 -2.58 -19.81 -15.43
C GLN A 5 -2.63 -18.41 -16.03
N ASP A 6 -3.68 -18.07 -16.77
CA ASP A 6 -3.88 -16.73 -17.31
C ASP A 6 -4.15 -15.70 -16.20
N ILE A 7 -4.96 -16.06 -15.21
CA ILE A 7 -5.24 -15.21 -14.04
C ILE A 7 -3.97 -14.99 -13.23
N TYR A 8 -3.23 -16.06 -12.93
CA TYR A 8 -1.97 -15.99 -12.18
C TYR A 8 -0.95 -15.08 -12.87
N LYS A 9 -0.75 -15.23 -14.18
CA LYS A 9 0.14 -14.36 -14.96
C LYS A 9 -0.28 -12.90 -14.90
N ARG A 10 -1.59 -12.61 -14.96
CA ARG A 10 -2.11 -11.24 -14.86
C ARG A 10 -1.85 -10.65 -13.48
N ILE A 11 -2.17 -11.38 -12.40
CA ILE A 11 -1.90 -10.94 -11.02
C ILE A 11 -0.41 -10.68 -10.81
N TYR A 12 0.44 -11.62 -11.25
CA TYR A 12 1.89 -11.50 -11.12
C TYR A 12 2.43 -10.28 -11.90
N ALA A 13 1.98 -10.09 -13.15
CA ALA A 13 2.39 -8.94 -13.96
C ALA A 13 1.89 -7.61 -13.36
N SER A 14 0.67 -7.57 -12.83
CA SER A 14 0.12 -6.41 -12.12
C SER A 14 0.93 -6.09 -10.86
N TRP A 15 1.30 -7.12 -10.09
CA TRP A 15 2.13 -6.94 -8.91
C TRP A 15 3.52 -6.39 -9.23
N LEU A 16 4.16 -6.95 -10.26
CA LEU A 16 5.45 -6.46 -10.74
C LEU A 16 5.34 -5.02 -11.26
N GLY A 17 4.29 -4.70 -12.01
CA GLY A 17 4.03 -3.35 -12.51
C GLY A 17 3.83 -2.31 -11.40
N LYS A 18 3.10 -2.67 -10.33
CA LYS A 18 2.95 -1.83 -9.13
C LYS A 18 4.32 -1.54 -8.50
N ASN A 19 5.15 -2.56 -8.28
CA ASN A 19 6.49 -2.41 -7.71
C ASN A 19 7.42 -1.54 -8.59
N ILE A 20 7.37 -1.72 -9.91
CA ILE A 20 8.09 -0.87 -10.88
C ILE A 20 7.67 0.60 -10.72
N GLY A 21 6.36 0.86 -10.65
CA GLY A 21 5.83 2.20 -10.46
C GLY A 21 6.26 2.84 -9.15
N ILE A 22 6.20 2.10 -8.04
CA ILE A 22 6.67 2.55 -6.72
C ILE A 22 8.14 2.96 -6.79
N ARG A 23 9.01 2.13 -7.37
CA ARG A 23 10.44 2.45 -7.47
C ARG A 23 10.74 3.69 -8.32
N LEU A 24 9.97 3.89 -9.37
CA LEU A 24 10.13 5.06 -10.24
C LEU A 24 9.62 6.34 -9.58
N GLY A 25 8.52 6.25 -8.84
CA GLY A 25 7.84 7.38 -8.23
C GLY A 25 8.40 7.82 -6.88
N ALA A 26 8.92 6.90 -6.07
CA ALA A 26 9.34 7.19 -4.69
C ALA A 26 10.34 8.38 -4.56
N PRO A 27 11.38 8.53 -5.40
CA PRO A 27 12.31 9.66 -5.29
C PRO A 27 11.68 11.05 -5.50
N ILE A 28 10.50 11.10 -6.11
CA ILE A 28 9.79 12.33 -6.50
C ILE A 28 8.39 12.39 -5.89
N GLU A 29 8.13 11.59 -4.87
CA GLU A 29 6.89 11.67 -4.11
C GLU A 29 6.71 13.08 -3.55
N SER A 30 5.50 13.62 -3.67
CA SER A 30 5.15 15.02 -3.33
C SER A 30 5.78 16.12 -4.21
N TRP A 31 6.50 15.79 -5.29
CA TRP A 31 7.03 16.80 -6.22
C TRP A 31 5.99 17.17 -7.27
N THR A 32 5.97 18.44 -7.66
CA THR A 32 5.17 18.91 -8.78
C THR A 32 5.82 18.52 -10.11
N GLY A 33 4.99 18.35 -11.15
CA GLY A 33 5.49 18.07 -12.50
C GLY A 33 6.60 19.04 -12.99
N PRO A 34 6.49 20.38 -12.77
CA PRO A 34 7.56 21.32 -13.10
C PRO A 34 8.88 21.06 -12.36
N GLU A 35 8.84 20.72 -11.07
CA GLU A 35 10.05 20.41 -10.28
C GLU A 35 10.74 19.15 -10.82
N VAL A 36 9.97 18.09 -11.06
CA VAL A 36 10.48 16.85 -11.65
C VAL A 36 11.12 17.12 -13.01
N ARG A 37 10.44 17.89 -13.88
CA ARG A 37 10.96 18.21 -15.22
C ARG A 37 12.25 19.02 -15.17
N LYS A 38 12.34 19.99 -14.25
CA LYS A 38 13.54 20.81 -14.07
C LYS A 38 14.76 19.99 -13.65
N CYS A 39 14.57 18.97 -12.82
CA CYS A 39 15.67 18.20 -12.23
C CYS A 39 16.04 16.94 -13.03
N TYR A 40 15.07 16.28 -13.68
CA TYR A 40 15.24 14.91 -14.16
C TYR A 40 14.92 14.69 -15.65
N GLN A 41 14.54 15.71 -16.43
CA GLN A 41 14.30 15.48 -17.87
C GLN A 41 15.59 15.38 -18.70
N PRO A 42 15.65 14.47 -19.69
CA PRO A 42 14.69 13.39 -19.95
C PRO A 42 14.84 12.23 -18.94
N ILE A 43 13.72 11.67 -18.48
CA ILE A 43 13.74 10.47 -17.64
C ILE A 43 13.83 9.25 -18.57
N THR A 44 14.97 8.58 -18.56
CA THR A 44 15.22 7.37 -19.36
C THR A 44 15.45 6.12 -18.52
N ASP A 45 15.60 6.29 -17.20
CA ASP A 45 15.84 5.22 -16.23
C ASP A 45 15.31 5.64 -14.85
N TYR A 46 15.42 4.77 -13.85
CA TYR A 46 15.13 5.08 -12.45
C TYR A 46 15.99 6.23 -11.93
N LEU A 47 15.37 7.12 -11.16
CA LEU A 47 16.01 8.36 -10.70
C LEU A 47 17.02 8.15 -9.57
N THR A 48 16.98 6.99 -8.91
CA THR A 48 17.83 6.68 -7.76
C THR A 48 18.12 5.19 -7.74
N ASP A 49 19.39 4.84 -7.55
CA ASP A 49 19.81 3.47 -7.30
C ASP A 49 19.72 3.17 -5.79
N TYR A 50 18.91 2.19 -5.45
CA TYR A 50 18.63 1.82 -4.07
C TYR A 50 19.33 0.49 -3.74
N SER A 51 20.35 0.52 -2.88
CA SER A 51 20.93 -0.70 -2.30
C SER A 51 19.97 -1.36 -1.30
N GLN A 52 19.17 -0.55 -0.62
CA GLN A 52 18.06 -0.95 0.23
C GLN A 52 16.89 -0.02 -0.03
N PHE A 53 15.68 -0.57 -0.04
CA PHE A 53 14.45 0.19 -0.22
C PHE A 53 13.53 -0.12 0.94
N ALA A 54 13.02 0.95 1.56
CA ALA A 54 12.16 0.82 2.72
C ALA A 54 10.90 0.02 2.38
N ALA A 55 10.31 -0.58 3.42
CA ALA A 55 9.02 -1.23 3.31
C ALA A 55 7.96 -0.15 3.06
N ASP A 56 7.54 -0.06 1.81
CA ASP A 56 6.65 0.95 1.25
C ASP A 56 5.18 0.51 1.38
N ASP A 57 4.29 1.46 1.69
CA ASP A 57 2.88 1.16 1.98
C ASP A 57 2.10 0.70 0.75
N ASP A 58 2.41 1.25 -0.42
CA ASP A 58 1.89 0.81 -1.70
C ASP A 58 2.35 -0.62 -2.08
N ALA A 59 3.47 -1.10 -1.52
CA ALA A 59 3.95 -2.48 -1.67
C ALA A 59 3.44 -3.43 -0.58
N ASN A 60 3.24 -2.96 0.65
CA ASN A 60 2.79 -3.81 1.73
C ASN A 60 1.27 -3.96 1.71
N GLY A 61 0.54 -2.85 1.66
CA GLY A 61 -0.91 -2.78 1.81
C GLY A 61 -1.66 -3.85 1.01
N PRO A 62 -1.48 -3.94 -0.32
CA PRO A 62 -2.22 -4.92 -1.13
C PRO A 62 -2.05 -6.38 -0.71
N LEU A 63 -0.85 -6.77 -0.25
CA LEU A 63 -0.58 -8.14 0.19
C LEU A 63 -1.23 -8.44 1.54
N PHE A 64 -1.17 -7.49 2.46
CA PHE A 64 -1.73 -7.65 3.80
C PHE A 64 -3.24 -7.45 3.87
N PHE A 65 -3.83 -6.62 3.01
CA PHE A 65 -5.28 -6.55 2.86
C PHE A 65 -5.86 -7.84 2.29
N ALA A 66 -5.13 -8.54 1.41
CA ALA A 66 -5.53 -9.87 0.95
C ALA A 66 -5.38 -10.95 2.03
N ASP A 67 -4.59 -10.73 3.09
CA ASP A 67 -4.33 -11.73 4.14
C ASP A 67 -5.59 -12.17 4.88
N VAL A 68 -6.58 -11.27 5.02
CA VAL A 68 -7.88 -11.58 5.63
C VAL A 68 -8.58 -12.77 4.96
N MET A 69 -8.31 -12.99 3.66
CA MET A 69 -8.92 -14.06 2.87
C MET A 69 -8.44 -15.46 3.28
N LYS A 70 -7.41 -15.55 4.14
CA LYS A 70 -7.02 -16.81 4.78
C LYS A 70 -8.06 -17.29 5.80
N TYR A 71 -8.85 -16.37 6.34
CA TYR A 71 -9.80 -16.63 7.42
C TYR A 71 -11.26 -16.40 6.99
N HIS A 72 -11.48 -15.58 5.96
CA HIS A 72 -12.81 -15.21 5.46
C HIS A 72 -12.93 -15.48 3.95
N SER A 73 -14.11 -15.90 3.50
CA SER A 73 -14.39 -15.99 2.06
C SER A 73 -14.64 -14.61 1.46
N ILE A 74 -14.34 -14.43 0.18
CA ILE A 74 -14.56 -13.18 -0.55
C ILE A 74 -16.00 -12.67 -0.47
N ASP A 75 -16.97 -13.60 -0.41
CA ASP A 75 -18.40 -13.27 -0.38
C ASP A 75 -18.90 -12.81 0.99
N ASN A 76 -18.12 -13.02 2.06
CA ASN A 76 -18.57 -12.82 3.45
C ASN A 76 -17.65 -11.91 4.28
N VAL A 77 -16.51 -11.48 3.74
CA VAL A 77 -15.58 -10.61 4.46
C VAL A 77 -16.21 -9.23 4.70
N THR A 78 -16.16 -8.75 5.93
CA THR A 78 -16.68 -7.43 6.32
C THR A 78 -15.56 -6.40 6.45
N ALA A 79 -15.93 -5.11 6.48
CA ALA A 79 -14.98 -4.04 6.80
C ALA A 79 -14.37 -4.21 8.20
N GLN A 80 -15.13 -4.75 9.15
CA GLN A 80 -14.64 -5.01 10.50
C GLN A 80 -13.64 -6.17 10.54
N ASP A 81 -13.81 -7.20 9.71
CA ASP A 81 -12.84 -8.28 9.56
C ASP A 81 -11.52 -7.74 8.99
N MET A 82 -11.60 -6.88 7.96
CA MET A 82 -10.45 -6.20 7.38
C MET A 82 -9.70 -5.37 8.43
N ALA A 83 -10.42 -4.57 9.22
CA ALA A 83 -9.86 -3.74 10.27
C ALA A 83 -9.21 -4.55 11.40
N SER A 84 -9.88 -5.63 11.82
CA SER A 84 -9.35 -6.54 12.84
C SER A 84 -8.06 -7.23 12.35
N ASN A 85 -8.05 -7.66 11.09
CA ASN A 85 -6.84 -8.22 10.48
C ASN A 85 -5.71 -7.20 10.37
N LEU A 86 -6.03 -5.96 9.98
CA LEU A 86 -5.08 -4.85 9.91
C LEU A 86 -4.40 -4.61 11.27
N LEU A 87 -5.15 -4.53 12.36
CA LEU A 87 -4.58 -4.36 13.70
C LEU A 87 -3.68 -5.53 14.14
N ASN A 88 -3.90 -6.74 13.60
CA ASN A 88 -3.07 -7.91 13.90
C ASN A 88 -1.75 -7.92 13.12
N VAL A 89 -1.73 -7.37 11.90
CA VAL A 89 -0.56 -7.46 11.00
C VAL A 89 0.25 -6.17 10.92
N VAL A 90 -0.35 -5.02 11.23
CA VAL A 90 0.32 -3.71 11.16
C VAL A 90 0.82 -3.30 12.55
N PRO A 91 2.15 -3.29 12.78
CA PRO A 91 2.70 -2.81 14.03
C PRO A 91 2.65 -1.28 14.12
N TYR A 92 2.19 -0.78 15.27
CA TYR A 92 2.08 0.66 15.53
C TYR A 92 3.40 1.41 15.31
N GLU A 93 3.38 2.45 14.47
CA GLU A 93 4.54 3.32 14.19
C GLU A 93 5.81 2.56 13.74
N LYS A 94 5.65 1.40 13.08
CA LYS A 94 6.77 0.60 12.56
C LYS A 94 6.52 0.18 11.11
N GLY A 95 7.22 0.84 10.19
CA GLY A 95 7.12 0.52 8.75
C GLY A 95 5.66 0.49 8.27
N PHE A 96 5.39 -0.25 7.20
CA PHE A 96 4.05 -0.50 6.65
C PHE A 96 3.29 0.72 6.13
N PHE A 97 3.01 1.72 6.95
CA PHE A 97 2.34 2.97 6.58
C PHE A 97 3.28 4.16 6.72
N TRP A 98 2.95 5.23 6.01
CA TRP A 98 3.43 6.55 6.40
C TRP A 98 2.73 7.00 7.69
N TRP A 99 3.44 6.93 8.82
CA TRP A 99 2.92 7.33 10.14
C TRP A 99 2.88 8.85 10.34
N GLY A 100 2.33 9.60 9.38
CA GLY A 100 2.36 11.07 9.32
C GLY A 100 1.54 11.80 10.40
N GLY A 101 0.62 11.12 11.06
CA GLY A 101 -0.14 11.64 12.21
C GLY A 101 -1.65 11.70 11.96
N LYS A 102 -2.42 11.86 13.04
CA LYS A 102 -3.90 11.96 12.97
C LYS A 102 -4.34 13.21 12.21
N GLY A 103 -5.24 13.03 11.24
CA GLY A 103 -5.75 14.08 10.37
C GLY A 103 -4.80 14.48 9.23
N ILE A 104 -3.64 13.82 9.11
CA ILE A 104 -2.63 14.09 8.07
C ILE A 104 -2.42 12.85 7.20
N SER A 105 -2.15 11.69 7.81
CA SER A 105 -2.15 10.40 7.12
C SER A 105 -3.49 9.72 7.32
N THR A 106 -4.09 9.26 6.22
CA THR A 106 -5.36 8.52 6.25
C THR A 106 -5.19 7.24 7.04
N GLU A 107 -4.13 6.47 6.76
CA GLU A 107 -3.84 5.18 7.35
C GLU A 107 -3.51 5.30 8.84
N HIS A 108 -2.70 6.30 9.22
CA HIS A 108 -2.40 6.56 10.62
C HIS A 108 -3.69 7.00 11.36
N THR A 109 -4.53 7.82 10.73
CA THR A 109 -5.82 8.24 11.32
C THR A 109 -6.75 7.05 11.55
N ALA A 110 -6.92 6.19 10.53
CA ALA A 110 -7.74 5.00 10.61
C ALA A 110 -7.25 4.05 11.69
N TRP A 111 -5.95 3.78 11.74
CA TRP A 111 -5.34 2.91 12.74
C TRP A 111 -5.57 3.44 14.17
N LEU A 112 -5.36 4.75 14.41
CA LEU A 112 -5.62 5.35 15.72
C LEU A 112 -7.10 5.32 16.08
N ASN A 113 -8.01 5.51 15.13
CA ASN A 113 -9.45 5.45 15.40
C ASN A 113 -9.89 4.03 15.78
N LEU A 114 -9.37 3.00 15.09
CA LEU A 114 -9.60 1.59 15.44
C LEU A 114 -9.11 1.27 16.87
N MET A 115 -7.92 1.75 17.24
CA MET A 115 -7.41 1.61 18.62
C MET A 115 -8.23 2.35 19.66
N ASN A 116 -8.97 3.39 19.26
CA ASN A 116 -9.91 4.11 20.12
C ASN A 116 -11.34 3.55 20.03
N HIS A 117 -11.50 2.29 19.61
CA HIS A 117 -12.78 1.58 19.55
C HIS A 117 -13.82 2.23 18.62
N ILE A 118 -13.36 2.90 17.57
CA ILE A 118 -14.22 3.32 16.46
C ILE A 118 -14.21 2.19 15.44
N ASP A 119 -15.32 1.49 15.29
CA ASP A 119 -15.44 0.35 14.39
C ASP A 119 -15.32 0.75 12.91
N ALA A 120 -14.84 -0.16 12.08
CA ALA A 120 -14.88 0.00 10.65
C ALA A 120 -16.33 -0.15 10.13
N PRO A 121 -16.74 0.63 9.11
CA PRO A 121 -15.91 1.54 8.30
C PRO A 121 -15.81 2.97 8.87
N LEU A 122 -16.35 3.26 10.05
CA LEU A 122 -16.37 4.62 10.62
C LEU A 122 -14.99 5.09 11.10
N SER A 123 -14.04 4.18 11.27
CA SER A 123 -12.65 4.48 11.61
C SER A 123 -11.96 5.39 10.59
N GLY A 124 -12.46 5.45 9.35
CA GLY A 124 -11.75 6.04 8.21
C GLY A 124 -11.15 4.97 7.34
#